data_AF-A0A075SCQ8-F1
#
_entry.id   AF-A0A075SCQ8-F1
#
_cell.length_a   1.000
_cell.length_b   1.000
_cell.length_c   1.000
_cell.angle_alpha   90.00
_cell.angle_beta   90.00
_cell.angle_gamma   90.00
#
_symmetry.space_group_name_H-M   'P 1'
#
loop_
_entity.id
_entity.type
_entity.pdbx_description
1 polymer ?
#
loop_
_entity_poly.entity_id
_entity_poly.type
_entity_poly.pdbx_seq_one_letter_code
_entity_poly.pdbx_strand_id
1 'polypeptide(L)'
;MKKQSPFIIAGIVMLGVVMRAPFTALPAILIDVAAGLGVEVSSLGILTSIPLIMFALCSSLAPRLAAKFGMEKLMALVLLVMVLGSGMRVLNLPALYIGTMLVGATIAFINVLLPSLVAANFPKKIGLYTTIYITLMGVAATVASMIAVPIVSSSSWEFFILLITGLVFMAFLIWLPNVKNNHRFASENKGNQKSSIWKNKAAIAFLIFGGLQSVLYYTEITWLPTISQSVGFSKAEAGLMAGLFNMTAIPMSMIIPAVLSRQTKEMRRNIMLAISSVTLLGLVMMVLIPTNLILWSALHIILSFSNAALFPYMMLSFTLKTSNSQATAQLSGMVQTGGYLIAAFGPGLLGYSYPIFGNWMPLILALAIVTLAMMWTIVLIEKEDIIL
;
A
#
# COMPACT_ATOMS: atom_id res chain seq x y z
N MET A 1 -29.76 -2.37 15.39
CA MET A 1 -28.80 -2.55 14.28
C MET A 1 -28.87 -1.31 13.40
N LYS A 2 -27.79 -0.51 13.29
CA LYS A 2 -27.80 0.68 12.41
C LYS A 2 -28.08 0.21 10.98
N LYS A 3 -29.08 0.81 10.32
CA LYS A 3 -29.42 0.51 8.92
C LYS A 3 -28.17 0.74 8.07
N GLN A 4 -27.69 -0.30 7.40
CA GLN A 4 -26.58 -0.17 6.46
C GLN A 4 -27.08 0.56 5.22
N SER A 5 -26.27 1.47 4.69
CA SER A 5 -26.58 2.10 3.40
C SER A 5 -26.44 1.04 2.31
N PRO A 6 -27.37 0.93 1.35
CA PRO A 6 -27.21 0.02 0.20
C PRO A 6 -25.96 0.37 -0.63
N PHE A 7 -25.45 1.61 -0.55
CA PHE A 7 -24.29 2.09 -1.28
C PHE A 7 -22.95 1.80 -0.59
N ILE A 8 -22.93 1.19 0.60
CA ILE A 8 -21.66 0.98 1.32
C ILE A 8 -20.72 0.00 0.60
N ILE A 9 -21.29 -1.01 -0.07
CA ILE A 9 -20.52 -2.00 -0.82
C ILE A 9 -19.90 -1.34 -2.05
N ALA A 10 -20.70 -0.63 -2.84
CA ALA A 10 -20.21 0.14 -3.99
C ALA A 10 -19.17 1.19 -3.55
N GLY A 11 -19.37 1.81 -2.39
CA GLY A 11 -18.41 2.73 -1.78
C GLY A 11 -17.07 2.06 -1.46
N ILE A 12 -17.07 0.90 -0.80
CA ILE A 12 -15.84 0.13 -0.50
C ILE A 12 -15.12 -0.29 -1.77
N VAL A 13 -15.87 -0.73 -2.80
CA VAL A 13 -15.34 -1.07 -4.12
C VAL A 13 -14.62 0.12 -4.73
N MET A 14 -15.28 1.27 -4.79
CA MET A 14 -14.70 2.50 -5.36
C MET A 14 -13.53 3.04 -4.54
N LEU A 15 -13.58 2.93 -3.20
CA LEU A 15 -12.45 3.28 -2.33
C LEU A 15 -11.22 2.43 -2.69
N GLY A 16 -11.38 1.11 -2.86
CA GLY A 16 -10.30 0.24 -3.32
C GLY A 16 -9.68 0.72 -4.64
N VAL A 17 -10.50 1.07 -5.62
CA VAL A 17 -10.06 1.57 -6.93
C VAL A 17 -9.23 2.86 -6.82
N VAL A 18 -9.74 3.87 -6.11
CA VAL A 18 -9.11 5.21 -6.05
C VAL A 18 -7.88 5.26 -5.12
N MET A 19 -7.65 4.24 -4.30
CA MET A 19 -6.46 4.17 -3.44
C MET A 19 -5.16 3.94 -4.22
N ARG A 20 -5.22 3.42 -5.45
CA ARG A 20 -4.01 3.19 -6.26
C ARG A 20 -4.00 3.89 -7.60
N ALA A 21 -5.12 3.95 -8.32
CA ALA A 21 -5.14 4.49 -9.69
C ALA A 21 -4.49 5.90 -9.81
N PRO A 22 -4.77 6.89 -8.92
CA PRO A 22 -4.15 8.22 -9.00
C PRO A 22 -2.66 8.27 -8.73
N PHE A 23 -2.11 7.22 -8.11
CA PHE A 23 -0.70 7.12 -7.71
C PHE A 23 0.12 6.30 -8.70
N THR A 24 -0.34 5.11 -9.09
CA THR A 24 0.46 4.16 -9.89
C THR A 24 0.50 4.48 -11.37
N ALA A 25 -0.43 5.31 -11.86
CA ALA A 25 -0.43 5.73 -13.25
C ALA A 25 0.52 6.91 -13.53
N LEU A 26 0.84 7.72 -12.53
CA LEU A 26 1.67 8.92 -12.71
C LEU A 26 3.10 8.62 -13.21
N PRO A 27 3.81 7.58 -12.71
CA PRO A 27 5.13 7.22 -13.23
C PRO A 27 5.13 6.86 -14.72
N ALA A 28 4.04 6.29 -15.25
CA ALA A 28 3.95 5.84 -16.63
C ALA A 28 3.91 6.99 -17.66
N ILE A 29 3.58 8.20 -17.20
CA ILE A 29 3.42 9.40 -18.04
C ILE A 29 4.32 10.55 -17.59
N LEU A 30 5.32 10.26 -16.73
CA LEU A 30 6.14 11.28 -16.09
C LEU A 30 6.94 12.10 -17.11
N ILE A 31 7.36 11.47 -18.22
CA ILE A 31 8.07 12.11 -19.32
C ILE A 31 7.16 13.12 -20.02
N ASP A 32 5.91 12.74 -20.30
CA ASP A 32 4.92 13.62 -20.94
C ASP A 32 4.56 14.82 -20.05
N VAL A 33 4.41 14.59 -18.74
CA VAL A 33 4.17 15.66 -17.76
C VAL A 33 5.35 16.63 -17.69
N ALA A 34 6.59 16.11 -17.69
CA ALA A 34 7.80 16.93 -17.67
C ALA A 34 7.91 17.80 -18.94
N ALA A 35 7.66 17.20 -20.11
CA ALA A 35 7.65 17.90 -21.38
C ALA A 35 6.55 18.98 -21.44
N GLY A 36 5.34 18.67 -20.98
CA GLY A 36 4.21 19.61 -20.95
C GLY A 36 4.42 20.81 -19.99
N LEU A 37 5.18 20.61 -18.92
CA LEU A 37 5.52 21.67 -17.95
C LEU A 37 6.86 22.37 -18.25
N GLY A 38 7.60 21.93 -19.27
CA GLY A 38 8.90 22.50 -19.63
C GLY A 38 9.99 22.30 -18.57
N VAL A 39 9.94 21.19 -17.84
CA VAL A 39 10.90 20.85 -16.77
C VAL A 39 11.64 19.55 -17.06
N GLU A 40 12.78 19.33 -16.41
CA GLU A 40 13.49 18.06 -16.50
C GLU A 40 12.74 16.94 -15.75
N VAL A 41 12.73 15.72 -16.32
CA VAL A 41 12.11 14.53 -15.72
C VAL A 41 12.70 14.22 -14.33
N SER A 42 13.99 14.49 -14.13
CA SER A 42 14.71 14.34 -12.86
C SER A 42 14.04 15.12 -11.72
N SER A 43 13.58 16.35 -11.99
CA SER A 43 12.92 17.23 -11.01
C SER A 43 11.56 16.69 -10.54
N LEU A 44 10.90 15.89 -11.37
CA LEU A 44 9.61 15.28 -11.06
C LEU A 44 9.74 13.95 -10.31
N GLY A 45 10.95 13.41 -10.14
CA GLY A 45 11.18 12.13 -9.45
C GLY A 45 10.58 12.10 -8.03
N ILE A 46 10.61 13.23 -7.32
CA ILE A 46 10.05 13.37 -5.98
C ILE A 46 8.53 13.13 -5.92
N LEU A 47 7.79 13.31 -7.03
CA LEU A 47 6.35 13.05 -7.10
C LEU A 47 5.98 11.62 -6.73
N THR A 48 6.88 10.67 -7.01
CA THR A 48 6.68 9.26 -6.66
C THR A 48 6.89 8.98 -5.17
N SER A 49 7.68 9.80 -4.49
CA SER A 49 7.98 9.69 -3.06
C SER A 49 7.03 10.50 -2.17
N ILE A 50 6.42 11.58 -2.70
CA ILE A 50 5.49 12.44 -1.95
C ILE A 50 4.38 11.62 -1.26
N PRO A 51 3.69 10.68 -1.92
CA PRO A 51 2.65 9.90 -1.26
C PRO A 51 3.15 9.10 -0.06
N LEU A 52 4.33 8.50 -0.12
CA LEU A 52 4.91 7.79 1.03
C LEU A 52 5.19 8.74 2.20
N ILE A 53 5.72 9.94 1.90
CA ILE A 53 5.93 11.00 2.91
C ILE A 53 4.60 11.41 3.53
N MET A 54 3.57 11.63 2.70
CA MET A 54 2.23 11.97 3.18
C MET A 54 1.63 10.83 4.02
N PHE A 55 1.89 9.57 3.69
CA PHE A 55 1.42 8.45 4.50
C PHE A 55 2.09 8.46 5.89
N ALA A 56 3.40 8.70 5.94
CA ALA A 56 4.13 8.82 7.20
C ALA A 56 3.63 10.00 8.06
N LEU A 57 3.30 11.14 7.45
CA LEU A 57 2.87 12.34 8.18
C LEU A 57 1.38 12.31 8.57
N CYS A 58 0.51 11.84 7.68
CA CYS A 58 -0.94 12.00 7.81
C CYS A 58 -1.66 10.80 8.43
N SER A 59 -1.09 9.59 8.40
CA SER A 59 -1.78 8.37 8.87
C SER A 59 -2.19 8.44 10.36
N SER A 60 -1.38 9.09 11.20
CA SER A 60 -1.64 9.24 12.64
C SER A 60 -2.81 10.20 12.94
N LEU A 61 -3.16 11.08 12.00
CA LEU A 61 -4.25 12.03 12.12
C LEU A 61 -5.61 11.38 11.86
N ALA A 62 -5.64 10.34 11.03
CA ALA A 62 -6.88 9.70 10.59
C ALA A 62 -7.74 9.18 11.76
N PRO A 63 -7.22 8.46 12.77
CA PRO A 63 -8.03 7.99 13.90
C PRO A 63 -8.56 9.13 14.77
N ARG A 64 -7.78 10.21 14.94
CA ARG A 64 -8.17 11.39 15.73
C ARG A 64 -9.31 12.14 15.06
N LEU A 65 -9.21 12.37 13.75
CA LEU A 65 -10.27 13.02 12.98
C LEU A 65 -11.51 12.12 12.84
N ALA A 66 -11.33 10.80 12.72
CA ALA A 66 -12.44 9.85 12.69
C ALA A 66 -13.22 9.84 14.01
N ALA A 67 -12.55 10.02 15.15
CA ALA A 67 -13.21 10.18 16.44
C ALA A 67 -14.06 11.47 16.52
N LYS A 68 -13.60 12.57 15.90
CA LYS A 68 -14.32 13.86 15.89
C LYS A 68 -15.49 13.88 14.90
N PHE A 69 -15.26 13.47 13.66
CA PHE A 69 -16.23 13.61 12.57
C PHE A 69 -17.10 12.34 12.38
N GLY A 70 -16.63 11.17 12.80
CA GLY A 70 -17.14 9.85 12.40
C GLY A 70 -16.50 9.38 11.09
N MET A 71 -16.52 8.06 10.86
CA MET A 71 -15.79 7.45 9.74
C MET A 71 -16.35 7.84 8.38
N GLU A 72 -17.66 7.72 8.17
CA GLU A 72 -18.29 7.95 6.85
C GLU A 72 -18.24 9.42 6.45
N LYS A 73 -18.43 10.34 7.40
CA LYS A 73 -18.27 11.79 7.17
C LYS A 73 -16.83 12.15 6.81
N LEU A 74 -15.86 11.60 7.52
CA LEU A 74 -14.45 11.85 7.24
C LEU A 74 -14.05 11.30 5.87
N MET A 75 -14.50 10.08 5.51
CA MET A 75 -14.26 9.50 4.19
C MET A 75 -14.80 10.40 3.06
N ALA A 76 -16.00 10.98 3.23
CA ALA A 76 -16.55 11.91 2.26
C ALA A 76 -15.69 13.18 2.11
N LEU A 77 -15.24 13.75 3.24
CA LEU A 77 -14.39 14.92 3.25
C LEU A 77 -13.05 14.67 2.56
N VAL A 78 -12.38 13.56 2.88
CA VAL A 78 -11.08 13.26 2.25
C VAL A 78 -11.24 12.91 0.78
N LEU A 79 -12.31 12.22 0.36
CA LEU A 79 -12.60 12.00 -1.06
C LEU A 79 -12.79 13.33 -1.82
N LEU A 80 -13.50 14.30 -1.24
CA LEU A 80 -13.61 15.64 -1.82
C LEU A 80 -12.23 16.30 -1.96
N VAL A 81 -11.38 16.20 -0.94
CA VAL A 81 -9.99 16.70 -0.99
C VAL A 81 -9.18 16.02 -2.10
N MET A 82 -9.38 14.71 -2.34
CA MET A 82 -8.71 14.01 -3.44
C MET A 82 -9.24 14.43 -4.81
N VAL A 83 -10.53 14.72 -4.97
CA VAL A 83 -11.07 15.29 -6.22
C VAL A 83 -10.38 16.62 -6.53
N LEU A 84 -10.36 17.53 -5.55
CA LEU A 84 -9.72 18.84 -5.70
C LEU A 84 -8.22 18.70 -5.95
N GLY A 85 -7.52 17.89 -5.15
CA GLY A 85 -6.09 17.65 -5.29
C GLY A 85 -5.73 17.01 -6.63
N SER A 86 -6.51 16.04 -7.09
CA SER A 86 -6.27 15.40 -8.39
C SER A 86 -6.51 16.37 -9.54
N GLY A 87 -7.58 17.19 -9.48
CA GLY A 87 -7.90 18.18 -10.50
C GLY A 87 -6.91 19.33 -10.56
N MET A 88 -6.32 19.74 -9.44
CA MET A 88 -5.31 20.80 -9.42
C MET A 88 -4.01 20.41 -10.16
N ARG A 89 -3.74 19.11 -10.34
CA ARG A 89 -2.47 18.63 -10.92
C ARG A 89 -2.24 19.05 -12.38
N VAL A 90 -3.29 19.45 -13.10
CA VAL A 90 -3.19 19.85 -14.51
C VAL A 90 -2.94 21.35 -14.71
N LEU A 91 -2.89 22.15 -13.65
CA LEU A 91 -2.84 23.62 -13.77
C LEU A 91 -1.42 24.15 -14.02
N ASN A 92 -0.47 23.78 -13.18
CA ASN A 92 0.93 24.21 -13.24
C ASN A 92 1.80 23.34 -12.33
N LEU A 93 3.12 23.55 -12.37
CA LEU A 93 4.09 22.78 -11.59
C LEU A 93 3.85 22.84 -10.06
N PRO A 94 3.66 24.01 -9.41
CA PRO A 94 3.31 24.05 -7.98
C PRO A 94 2.00 23.29 -7.65
N ALA A 95 0.97 23.43 -8.48
CA ALA A 95 -0.31 22.76 -8.29
C ALA A 95 -0.20 21.24 -8.49
N LEU A 96 0.72 20.76 -9.34
CA LEU A 96 1.06 19.35 -9.47
C LEU A 96 1.63 18.79 -8.16
N TYR A 97 2.56 19.49 -7.52
CA TYR A 97 3.13 19.06 -6.24
C TYR A 97 2.09 19.10 -5.12
N ILE A 98 1.39 20.23 -4.94
CA ILE A 98 0.35 20.38 -3.90
C ILE A 98 -0.77 19.36 -4.12
N GLY A 99 -1.24 19.20 -5.35
CA GLY A 99 -2.27 18.22 -5.70
C GLY A 99 -1.84 16.79 -5.38
N THR A 100 -0.59 16.43 -5.67
CA THR A 100 -0.02 15.11 -5.33
C THR A 100 0.09 14.92 -3.81
N MET A 101 0.44 15.96 -3.05
CA MET A 101 0.40 15.91 -1.57
C MET A 101 -1.01 15.67 -1.04
N LEU A 102 -2.02 16.36 -1.58
CA LEU A 102 -3.43 16.19 -1.16
C LEU A 102 -3.98 14.79 -1.50
N VAL A 103 -3.64 14.27 -2.68
CA VAL A 103 -3.96 12.89 -3.08
C VAL A 103 -3.29 11.90 -2.14
N GLY A 104 -1.98 12.06 -1.87
CA GLY A 104 -1.24 11.22 -0.92
C GLY A 104 -1.84 11.24 0.50
N ALA A 105 -2.14 12.42 1.02
CA ALA A 105 -2.78 12.57 2.33
C ALA A 105 -4.15 11.87 2.37
N THR A 106 -4.96 12.00 1.31
CA THR A 106 -6.26 11.30 1.25
C THR A 106 -6.09 9.79 1.23
N ILE A 107 -5.19 9.26 0.39
CA ILE A 107 -4.95 7.81 0.33
C ILE A 107 -4.48 7.29 1.69
N ALA A 108 -3.65 8.05 2.43
CA ALA A 108 -3.26 7.70 3.80
C ALA A 108 -4.49 7.53 4.72
N PHE A 109 -5.42 8.48 4.68
CA PHE A 109 -6.64 8.41 5.48
C PHE A 109 -7.50 7.21 5.10
N ILE A 110 -7.68 6.95 3.81
CA ILE A 110 -8.47 5.80 3.34
C ILE A 110 -7.79 4.49 3.78
N ASN A 111 -6.48 4.34 3.55
CA ASN A 111 -5.70 3.18 3.98
C ASN A 111 -5.83 2.90 5.48
N VAL A 112 -5.84 3.94 6.31
CA VAL A 112 -5.95 3.79 7.77
C VAL A 112 -7.36 3.35 8.19
N LEU A 113 -8.37 3.96 7.58
CA LEU A 113 -9.76 3.84 8.02
C LEU A 113 -10.53 2.70 7.32
N LEU A 114 -10.07 2.20 6.17
CA LEU A 114 -10.78 1.16 5.42
C LEU A 114 -10.91 -0.17 6.17
N PRO A 115 -9.85 -0.70 6.84
CA PRO A 115 -10.00 -1.88 7.70
C PRO A 115 -11.01 -1.64 8.84
N SER A 116 -10.94 -0.47 9.48
CA SER A 116 -11.85 -0.06 10.55
C SER A 116 -13.32 0.06 10.09
N LEU A 117 -13.54 0.59 8.89
CA LEU A 117 -14.85 0.69 8.25
C LEU A 117 -15.43 -0.70 7.96
N VAL A 118 -14.62 -1.62 7.44
CA VAL A 118 -15.02 -3.02 7.20
C VAL A 118 -15.35 -3.71 8.52
N ALA A 119 -14.55 -3.51 9.56
CA ALA A 119 -14.81 -4.03 10.91
C ALA A 119 -16.15 -3.53 11.47
N ALA A 120 -16.46 -2.25 11.28
CA ALA A 120 -17.68 -1.62 11.78
C ALA A 120 -18.95 -2.06 11.04
N ASN A 121 -18.87 -2.20 9.71
CA ASN A 121 -20.03 -2.49 8.87
C ASN A 121 -20.22 -4.00 8.63
N PHE A 122 -19.14 -4.79 8.58
CA PHE A 122 -19.18 -6.20 8.18
C PHE A 122 -18.37 -7.12 9.12
N PRO A 123 -18.64 -7.12 10.44
CA PRO A 123 -17.84 -7.88 11.42
C PRO A 123 -17.80 -9.39 11.15
N LYS A 124 -18.83 -9.96 10.51
CA LYS A 124 -18.89 -11.39 10.14
C LYS A 124 -18.26 -11.73 8.79
N LYS A 125 -17.86 -10.72 7.98
CA LYS A 125 -17.40 -10.89 6.60
C LYS A 125 -16.10 -10.10 6.32
N ILE A 126 -15.28 -9.88 7.34
CA ILE A 126 -14.03 -9.09 7.25
C ILE A 126 -13.15 -9.60 6.11
N GLY A 127 -12.83 -10.90 6.09
CA GLY A 127 -11.99 -11.49 5.06
C GLY A 127 -12.49 -11.27 3.63
N LEU A 128 -13.80 -11.38 3.40
CA LEU A 128 -14.40 -11.18 2.08
C LEU A 128 -14.21 -9.74 1.60
N TYR A 129 -14.60 -8.75 2.42
CA TYR A 129 -14.52 -7.35 2.00
C TYR A 129 -13.08 -6.85 1.95
N THR A 130 -12.20 -7.36 2.81
CA THR A 130 -10.75 -7.13 2.71
C THR A 130 -10.17 -7.67 1.40
N THR A 131 -10.51 -8.90 1.01
CA THR A 131 -10.14 -9.41 -0.31
C THR A 131 -10.67 -8.51 -1.42
N ILE A 132 -11.95 -8.14 -1.39
CA ILE A 132 -12.57 -7.32 -2.44
C ILE A 132 -11.83 -5.99 -2.64
N TYR A 133 -11.64 -5.20 -1.57
CA TYR A 133 -11.04 -3.88 -1.75
C TYR A 133 -9.54 -3.95 -2.12
N ILE A 134 -8.79 -4.93 -1.62
CA ILE A 134 -7.37 -5.11 -1.96
C ILE A 134 -7.22 -5.59 -3.39
N THR A 135 -8.06 -6.51 -3.84
CA THR A 135 -8.10 -6.99 -5.23
C THR A 135 -8.36 -5.83 -6.18
N LEU A 136 -9.40 -5.04 -5.91
CA LEU A 136 -9.75 -3.89 -6.74
C LEU A 136 -8.67 -2.83 -6.75
N MET A 137 -7.98 -2.64 -5.62
CA MET A 137 -6.82 -1.77 -5.53
C MET A 137 -5.70 -2.21 -6.48
N GLY A 138 -5.39 -3.51 -6.54
CA GLY A 138 -4.41 -4.07 -7.49
C GLY A 138 -4.86 -3.97 -8.95
N VAL A 139 -6.10 -4.37 -9.25
CA VAL A 139 -6.67 -4.30 -10.60
C VAL A 139 -6.70 -2.86 -11.12
N ALA A 140 -7.15 -1.91 -10.30
CA ALA A 140 -7.19 -0.50 -10.67
C ALA A 140 -5.79 0.06 -10.93
N ALA A 141 -4.79 -0.35 -10.14
CA ALA A 141 -3.40 0.04 -10.38
C ALA A 141 -2.93 -0.39 -11.78
N THR A 142 -3.12 -1.68 -12.09
CA THR A 142 -2.71 -2.28 -13.36
C THR A 142 -3.45 -1.64 -14.54
N VAL A 143 -4.78 -1.54 -14.48
CA VAL A 143 -5.58 -0.95 -15.54
C VAL A 143 -5.18 0.50 -15.78
N ALA A 144 -5.04 1.30 -14.71
CA ALA A 144 -4.67 2.71 -14.84
C ALA A 144 -3.29 2.89 -15.48
N SER A 145 -2.29 2.07 -15.11
CA SER A 145 -0.96 2.12 -15.73
C SER A 145 -0.97 1.63 -17.18
N MET A 146 -1.75 0.60 -17.52
CA MET A 146 -1.84 0.06 -18.88
C MET A 146 -2.50 1.04 -19.87
N ILE A 147 -3.57 1.72 -19.45
CA ILE A 147 -4.29 2.66 -20.31
C ILE A 147 -3.62 4.04 -20.38
N ALA A 148 -2.70 4.35 -19.45
CA ALA A 148 -2.07 5.67 -19.36
C ALA A 148 -1.36 6.05 -20.66
N VAL A 149 -0.42 5.23 -21.13
CA VAL A 149 0.39 5.55 -22.32
C VAL A 149 -0.48 5.67 -23.59
N PRO A 150 -1.39 4.73 -23.92
CA PRO A 150 -2.27 4.87 -25.09
C PRO A 150 -3.19 6.10 -25.06
N ILE A 151 -3.69 6.50 -23.88
CA ILE A 151 -4.53 7.69 -23.76
C ILE A 151 -3.69 8.94 -23.96
N VAL A 152 -2.52 9.04 -23.33
CA VAL A 152 -1.66 10.22 -23.46
C VAL A 152 -1.15 10.39 -24.89
N SER A 153 -0.79 9.31 -25.58
CA SER A 153 -0.33 9.38 -26.97
C SER A 153 -1.43 9.78 -27.97
N SER A 154 -2.70 9.54 -27.66
CA SER A 154 -3.85 9.89 -28.51
C SER A 154 -4.52 11.22 -28.13
N SER A 155 -4.24 11.74 -26.94
CA SER A 155 -4.85 12.97 -26.42
C SER A 155 -3.81 13.86 -25.73
N SER A 156 -3.77 13.87 -24.40
CA SER A 156 -2.77 14.58 -23.62
C SER A 156 -2.65 13.99 -22.20
N TRP A 157 -1.57 14.35 -21.48
CA TRP A 157 -1.37 13.92 -20.09
C TRP A 157 -2.38 14.60 -19.14
N GLU A 158 -2.79 15.84 -19.43
CA GLU A 158 -3.83 16.56 -18.68
C GLU A 158 -5.17 15.84 -18.80
N PHE A 159 -5.55 15.41 -20.00
CA PHE A 159 -6.79 14.66 -20.23
C PHE A 159 -6.80 13.35 -19.44
N PHE A 160 -5.68 12.62 -19.42
CA PHE A 160 -5.56 11.40 -18.62
C PHE A 160 -5.73 11.68 -17.10
N ILE A 161 -5.09 12.72 -16.56
CA ILE A 161 -5.27 13.11 -15.15
C ILE A 161 -6.72 13.53 -14.86
N LEU A 162 -7.38 14.23 -15.78
CA LEU A 162 -8.80 14.59 -15.65
C LEU A 162 -9.72 13.36 -15.69
N LEU A 163 -9.41 12.35 -16.50
CA LEU A 163 -10.14 11.08 -16.51
C LEU A 163 -10.05 10.38 -15.15
N ILE A 164 -8.85 10.30 -14.58
CA ILE A 164 -8.64 9.76 -13.22
C ILE A 164 -9.36 10.62 -12.18
N THR A 165 -9.36 11.95 -12.34
CA THR A 165 -10.11 12.86 -11.46
C THR A 165 -11.61 12.60 -11.54
N GLY A 166 -12.15 12.31 -12.73
CA GLY A 166 -13.53 11.90 -12.94
C GLY A 166 -13.87 10.59 -12.22
N LEU A 167 -12.95 9.61 -12.23
CA LEU A 167 -13.09 8.36 -11.47
C LEU A 167 -13.14 8.60 -9.95
N VAL A 168 -12.28 9.48 -9.44
CA VAL A 168 -12.30 9.89 -8.02
C VAL A 168 -13.60 10.63 -7.69
N PHE A 169 -14.07 11.50 -8.57
CA PHE A 169 -15.33 12.22 -8.40
C PHE A 169 -16.53 11.25 -8.36
N MET A 170 -16.53 10.23 -9.21
CA MET A 170 -17.53 9.15 -9.17
C MET A 170 -17.50 8.41 -7.82
N ALA A 171 -16.31 8.09 -7.30
CA ALA A 171 -16.17 7.49 -5.97
C ALA A 171 -16.77 8.39 -4.86
N PHE A 172 -16.52 9.70 -4.93
CA PHE A 172 -17.12 10.68 -4.03
C PHE A 172 -18.66 10.68 -4.09
N LEU A 173 -19.24 10.72 -5.30
CA LEU A 173 -20.70 10.71 -5.48
C LEU A 173 -21.35 9.44 -4.93
N ILE A 174 -20.76 8.27 -5.20
CA ILE A 174 -21.22 6.97 -4.70
C ILE A 174 -21.13 6.91 -3.17
N TRP A 175 -20.17 7.62 -2.57
CA TRP A 175 -19.97 7.66 -1.13
C TRP A 175 -20.94 8.59 -0.38
N LEU A 176 -21.41 9.68 -1.00
CA LEU A 176 -22.26 10.69 -0.35
C LEU A 176 -23.49 10.13 0.41
N PRO A 177 -24.24 9.14 -0.10
CA PRO A 177 -25.38 8.56 0.64
C PRO A 177 -24.97 7.93 1.99
N ASN A 178 -23.73 7.43 2.09
CA ASN A 178 -23.24 6.73 3.29
C ASN A 178 -23.04 7.67 4.49
N VAL A 179 -22.91 8.99 4.23
CA VAL A 179 -22.77 10.05 5.25
C VAL A 179 -23.93 10.05 6.26
N LYS A 180 -25.13 9.61 5.84
CA LYS A 180 -26.31 9.52 6.70
C LYS A 180 -26.18 8.46 7.80
N ASN A 181 -25.41 7.40 7.55
CA ASN A 181 -25.22 6.28 8.47
C ASN A 181 -23.87 6.37 9.21
N ASN A 182 -23.52 7.57 9.67
CA ASN A 182 -22.22 7.86 10.27
C ASN A 182 -21.97 7.05 11.56
N HIS A 183 -20.98 6.17 11.50
CA HIS A 183 -20.40 5.46 12.62
C HIS A 183 -19.41 6.39 13.32
N ARG A 184 -19.84 6.88 14.47
CA ARG A 184 -18.96 7.46 15.47
C ARG A 184 -18.45 6.33 16.36
N PHE A 185 -17.17 6.40 16.71
CA PHE A 185 -16.63 5.55 17.75
C PHE A 185 -17.44 5.79 19.04
N ALA A 186 -17.71 4.71 19.79
CA ALA A 186 -18.40 4.84 21.06
C ALA A 186 -17.58 5.76 21.97
N SER A 187 -18.23 6.71 22.65
CA SER A 187 -17.53 7.56 23.62
C SER A 187 -17.05 6.67 24.76
N GLU A 188 -15.75 6.42 24.85
CA GLU A 188 -15.18 5.69 25.99
C GLU A 188 -15.48 6.46 27.27
N ASN A 189 -15.99 5.73 28.28
CA ASN A 189 -16.01 6.20 29.67
C ASN A 189 -14.58 6.59 30.04
N LYS A 190 -14.40 7.81 30.56
CA LYS A 190 -13.11 8.42 30.94
C LYS A 190 -12.33 7.68 32.06
N GLY A 191 -12.71 6.45 32.40
CA GLY A 191 -12.27 5.74 33.62
C GLY A 191 -11.10 4.78 33.46
N ASN A 192 -10.74 4.32 32.25
CA ASN A 192 -9.57 3.45 32.08
C ASN A 192 -8.37 4.27 31.59
N GLN A 193 -7.30 4.31 32.40
CA GLN A 193 -6.00 4.81 31.97
C GLN A 193 -5.59 4.10 30.68
N LYS A 194 -5.62 4.82 29.56
CA LYS A 194 -5.13 4.30 28.29
C LYS A 194 -3.62 4.10 28.42
N SER A 195 -3.21 2.84 28.63
CA SER A 195 -1.84 2.44 28.35
C SER A 195 -1.50 2.92 26.94
N SER A 196 -0.42 3.70 26.82
CA SER A 196 -0.01 4.25 25.53
C SER A 196 0.22 3.11 24.54
N ILE A 197 -0.43 3.16 23.38
CA ILE A 197 -0.23 2.19 22.29
C ILE A 197 1.26 2.04 21.92
N TRP A 198 2.03 3.11 22.09
CA TRP A 198 3.48 3.15 21.87
C TRP A 198 4.31 2.40 22.91
N LYS A 199 3.70 1.92 24.01
CA LYS A 199 4.33 1.03 24.99
C LYS A 199 3.91 -0.43 24.82
N ASN A 200 2.90 -0.71 23.98
CA ASN A 200 2.45 -2.07 23.72
C ASN A 200 3.44 -2.76 22.77
N LYS A 201 4.14 -3.80 23.27
CA LYS A 201 5.17 -4.53 22.53
C LYS A 201 4.64 -5.18 21.25
N ALA A 202 3.41 -5.69 21.25
CA ALA A 202 2.81 -6.31 20.06
C ALA A 202 2.42 -5.26 19.01
N ALA A 203 1.94 -4.08 19.42
CA ALA A 203 1.69 -2.96 18.52
C ALA A 203 2.98 -2.44 17.88
N ILE A 204 4.08 -2.36 18.65
CA ILE A 204 5.41 -2.02 18.12
C ILE A 204 5.91 -3.10 17.15
N ALA A 205 5.77 -4.38 17.49
CA ALA A 205 6.14 -5.48 16.58
C ALA A 205 5.36 -5.40 15.27
N PHE A 206 4.08 -5.04 15.32
CA PHE A 206 3.26 -4.85 14.12
C PHE A 206 3.67 -3.60 13.31
N LEU A 207 4.09 -2.51 13.98
CA LEU A 207 4.66 -1.34 13.32
C LEU A 207 5.95 -1.72 12.58
N ILE A 208 6.86 -2.44 13.24
CA ILE A 208 8.11 -2.92 12.65
C ILE A 208 7.80 -3.83 11.46
N PHE A 209 6.87 -4.78 11.59
CA PHE A 209 6.41 -5.62 10.48
C PHE A 209 5.97 -4.77 9.29
N GLY A 210 5.08 -3.79 9.52
CA GLY A 210 4.55 -2.91 8.48
C GLY A 210 5.62 -2.07 7.78
N GLY A 211 6.67 -1.67 8.50
CA GLY A 211 7.83 -0.99 7.94
C GLY A 211 8.72 -1.91 7.12
N LEU A 212 9.10 -3.07 7.67
CA LEU A 212 10.00 -4.03 7.03
C LEU A 212 9.41 -4.60 5.73
N GLN A 213 8.12 -4.96 5.71
CA GLN A 213 7.47 -5.40 4.47
C GLN A 213 7.46 -4.30 3.39
N SER A 214 7.29 -3.04 3.80
CA SER A 214 7.27 -1.92 2.86
C SER A 214 8.68 -1.64 2.33
N VAL A 215 9.71 -1.72 3.18
CA VAL A 215 11.12 -1.65 2.77
C VAL A 215 11.43 -2.73 1.75
N LEU A 216 11.04 -3.97 2.01
CA LEU A 216 11.22 -5.09 1.10
C LEU A 216 10.58 -4.81 -0.26
N TYR A 217 9.28 -4.51 -0.29
CA TYR A 217 8.54 -4.23 -1.52
C TYR A 217 9.13 -3.09 -2.35
N TYR A 218 9.33 -1.91 -1.71
CA TYR A 218 9.79 -0.73 -2.44
C TYR A 218 11.25 -0.85 -2.89
N THR A 219 12.09 -1.59 -2.15
CA THR A 219 13.47 -1.83 -2.57
C THR A 219 13.52 -2.78 -3.74
N GLU A 220 12.75 -3.88 -3.70
CA GLU A 220 12.68 -4.85 -4.79
C GLU A 220 12.16 -4.23 -6.08
N ILE A 221 11.03 -3.50 -6.04
CA ILE A 221 10.45 -2.88 -7.25
C ILE A 221 11.38 -1.83 -7.86
N THR A 222 12.19 -1.16 -7.04
CA THR A 222 13.12 -0.12 -7.50
C THR A 222 14.40 -0.71 -8.10
N TRP A 223 14.97 -1.73 -7.43
CA TRP A 223 16.34 -2.16 -7.74
C TRP A 223 16.43 -3.49 -8.47
N LEU A 224 15.45 -4.40 -8.39
CA LEU A 224 15.51 -5.68 -9.13
C LEU A 224 15.77 -5.52 -10.64
N PRO A 225 15.15 -4.56 -11.35
CA PRO A 225 15.43 -4.36 -12.78
C PRO A 225 16.87 -3.91 -13.03
N THR A 226 17.42 -3.06 -12.15
CA THR A 226 18.80 -2.58 -12.24
C THR A 226 19.79 -3.70 -11.89
N ILE A 227 19.47 -4.53 -10.91
CA ILE A 227 20.31 -5.67 -10.56
C ILE A 227 20.34 -6.69 -11.70
N SER A 228 19.19 -6.93 -12.34
CA SER A 228 19.10 -7.78 -13.55
C SER A 228 19.99 -7.23 -14.67
N GLN A 229 19.96 -5.92 -14.92
CA GLN A 229 20.86 -5.31 -15.92
C GLN A 229 22.34 -5.45 -15.54
N SER A 230 22.68 -5.35 -14.26
CA SER A 230 24.07 -5.45 -13.80
C SER A 230 24.69 -6.84 -14.00
N VAL A 231 23.88 -7.88 -14.12
CA VAL A 231 24.35 -9.26 -14.40
C VAL A 231 24.31 -9.61 -15.90
N GLY A 232 23.97 -8.64 -16.77
CA GLY A 232 24.07 -8.76 -18.22
C GLY A 232 22.76 -8.75 -19.01
N PHE A 233 21.59 -8.64 -18.35
CA PHE A 233 20.31 -8.55 -19.07
C PHE A 233 20.14 -7.20 -19.76
N SER A 234 19.51 -7.21 -20.93
CA SER A 234 19.09 -5.99 -21.62
C SER A 234 18.01 -5.23 -20.82
N LYS A 235 17.84 -3.95 -21.14
CA LYS A 235 16.75 -3.13 -20.58
C LYS A 235 15.37 -3.73 -20.84
N ALA A 236 15.16 -4.34 -22.01
CA ALA A 236 13.90 -4.96 -22.38
C ALA A 236 13.61 -6.20 -21.52
N GLU A 237 14.60 -7.07 -21.32
CA GLU A 237 14.47 -8.28 -20.49
C GLU A 237 14.22 -7.93 -19.02
N ALA A 238 14.97 -6.97 -18.47
CA ALA A 238 14.75 -6.49 -17.11
C ALA A 238 13.35 -5.87 -16.94
N GLY A 239 12.86 -5.15 -17.95
CA GLY A 239 11.50 -4.62 -18.00
C GLY A 239 10.43 -5.72 -18.03
N LEU A 240 10.64 -6.78 -18.80
CA LEU A 240 9.75 -7.94 -18.84
C LEU A 240 9.68 -8.63 -17.47
N MET A 241 10.82 -8.85 -16.82
CA MET A 241 10.88 -9.43 -15.47
C MET A 241 10.20 -8.56 -14.41
N ALA A 242 10.38 -7.23 -14.49
CA ALA A 242 9.67 -6.28 -13.64
C ALA A 242 8.15 -6.32 -13.86
N GLY A 243 7.72 -6.52 -15.11
CA GLY A 243 6.32 -6.77 -15.46
C GLY A 243 5.79 -8.04 -14.81
N LEU A 244 6.52 -9.16 -14.93
CA LEU A 244 6.16 -10.44 -14.30
C LEU A 244 6.08 -10.34 -12.78
N PHE A 245 6.99 -9.58 -12.15
CA PHE A 245 6.95 -9.28 -10.73
C PHE A 245 5.62 -8.61 -10.37
N ASN A 246 5.20 -7.57 -11.09
CA ASN A 246 3.92 -6.90 -10.78
C ASN A 246 2.69 -7.76 -11.09
N MET A 247 2.69 -8.53 -12.17
CA MET A 247 1.57 -9.41 -12.55
C MET A 247 1.32 -10.51 -11.51
N THR A 248 2.39 -11.11 -10.99
CA THR A 248 2.32 -12.18 -9.98
C THR A 248 1.72 -11.69 -8.66
N ALA A 249 1.78 -10.39 -8.38
CA ALA A 249 1.27 -9.82 -7.15
C ALA A 249 -0.27 -9.84 -7.04
N ILE A 250 -0.96 -9.78 -8.18
CA ILE A 250 -2.43 -9.73 -8.24
C ILE A 250 -3.07 -10.97 -7.59
N PRO A 251 -2.81 -12.22 -8.05
CA PRO A 251 -3.47 -13.40 -7.48
C PRO A 251 -3.20 -13.57 -5.98
N MET A 252 -1.98 -13.30 -5.53
CA MET A 252 -1.64 -13.39 -4.10
C MET A 252 -2.39 -12.38 -3.26
N SER A 253 -2.55 -11.15 -3.75
CA SER A 253 -3.33 -10.12 -3.06
C SER A 253 -4.81 -10.49 -2.89
N MET A 254 -5.36 -11.29 -3.80
CA MET A 254 -6.73 -11.80 -3.76
C MET A 254 -6.88 -12.95 -2.76
N ILE A 255 -5.99 -13.93 -2.85
CA ILE A 255 -6.10 -15.22 -2.14
C ILE A 255 -5.82 -15.05 -0.64
N ILE A 256 -4.84 -14.23 -0.28
CA ILE A 256 -4.30 -14.21 1.08
C ILE A 256 -5.35 -13.82 2.13
N PRO A 257 -6.12 -12.71 2.00
CA PRO A 257 -7.09 -12.37 3.03
C PRO A 257 -8.26 -13.38 3.11
N ALA A 258 -8.65 -13.96 1.97
CA ALA A 258 -9.73 -14.94 1.90
C ALA A 258 -9.35 -16.25 2.62
N VAL A 259 -8.10 -16.69 2.45
CA VAL A 259 -7.56 -17.89 3.12
C VAL A 259 -7.34 -17.61 4.60
N LEU A 260 -6.56 -16.58 4.94
CA LEU A 260 -6.08 -16.33 6.30
C LEU A 260 -7.18 -15.92 7.29
N SER A 261 -8.25 -15.30 6.81
CA SER A 261 -9.38 -14.89 7.66
C SER A 261 -10.13 -16.06 8.29
N ARG A 262 -9.98 -17.28 7.73
CA ARG A 262 -10.63 -18.50 8.22
C ARG A 262 -9.71 -19.39 9.05
N GLN A 263 -8.44 -19.01 9.19
CA GLN A 263 -7.42 -19.83 9.85
C GLN A 263 -7.26 -19.46 11.32
N THR A 264 -6.81 -20.45 12.11
CA THR A 264 -6.34 -20.21 13.47
C THR A 264 -5.08 -19.34 13.46
N LYS A 265 -4.75 -18.72 14.59
CA LYS A 265 -3.53 -17.90 14.73
C LYS A 265 -2.26 -18.68 14.41
N GLU A 266 -2.19 -19.95 14.80
CA GLU A 266 -1.04 -20.82 14.54
C GLU A 266 -0.90 -21.16 13.05
N MET A 267 -2.02 -21.50 12.39
CA MET A 267 -2.00 -21.79 10.96
C MET A 267 -1.67 -20.53 10.15
N ARG A 268 -2.23 -19.37 10.53
CA ARG A 268 -1.89 -18.08 9.91
C ARG A 268 -0.42 -17.73 10.06
N ARG A 269 0.16 -17.92 11.26
CA ARG A 269 1.59 -17.77 11.51
C ARG A 269 2.40 -18.67 10.58
N ASN A 270 2.07 -19.97 10.54
CA ASN A 270 2.84 -20.95 9.78
C ASN A 270 2.76 -20.68 8.27
N ILE A 271 1.59 -20.31 7.74
CA ILE A 271 1.43 -19.91 6.33
C ILE A 271 2.32 -18.70 6.02
N MET A 272 2.25 -17.64 6.84
CA MET A 272 3.01 -16.42 6.58
C MET A 272 4.53 -16.61 6.75
N LEU A 273 4.96 -17.47 7.67
CA LEU A 273 6.37 -17.87 7.78
C LEU A 273 6.82 -18.67 6.56
N ALA A 274 6.03 -19.63 6.09
CA ALA A 274 6.34 -20.41 4.90
C ALA A 274 6.45 -19.52 3.67
N ILE A 275 5.51 -18.59 3.48
CA ILE A 275 5.55 -17.60 2.40
C ILE A 275 6.79 -16.71 2.51
N SER A 276 7.10 -16.19 3.71
CA SER A 276 8.28 -15.33 3.90
C SER A 276 9.61 -16.06 3.64
N SER A 277 9.68 -17.37 3.93
CA SER A 277 10.85 -18.19 3.58
C SER A 277 11.08 -18.29 2.07
N VAL A 278 10.04 -18.13 1.25
CA VAL A 278 10.17 -18.07 -0.22
C VAL A 278 10.95 -16.83 -0.67
N THR A 279 10.84 -15.70 0.04
CA THR A 279 11.70 -14.53 -0.22
C THR A 279 13.17 -14.88 0.03
N LEU A 280 13.49 -15.56 1.14
CA LEU A 280 14.87 -15.97 1.44
C LEU A 280 15.42 -16.89 0.34
N LEU A 281 14.60 -17.83 -0.13
CA LEU A 281 14.96 -18.68 -1.26
C LEU A 281 15.23 -17.86 -2.53
N GLY A 282 14.37 -16.89 -2.86
CA GLY A 282 14.56 -16.00 -4.01
C GLY A 282 15.84 -15.17 -3.92
N LEU A 283 16.16 -14.64 -2.73
CA LEU A 283 17.40 -13.89 -2.49
C LEU A 283 18.65 -14.78 -2.58
N VAL A 284 18.60 -16.03 -2.11
CA VAL A 284 19.69 -17.00 -2.28
C VAL A 284 19.85 -17.38 -3.75
N MET A 285 18.75 -17.66 -4.45
CA MET A 285 18.76 -17.93 -5.89
C MET A 285 19.41 -16.79 -6.65
N MET A 286 19.15 -15.54 -6.27
CA MET A 286 19.71 -14.35 -6.91
C MET A 286 21.24 -14.33 -6.97
N VAL A 287 21.88 -14.94 -5.98
CA VAL A 287 23.34 -15.02 -5.88
C VAL A 287 23.90 -16.23 -6.62
N LEU A 288 23.17 -17.33 -6.66
CA LEU A 288 23.69 -18.64 -7.08
C LEU A 288 23.32 -19.03 -8.51
N ILE A 289 22.19 -18.56 -9.04
CA ILE A 289 21.70 -18.99 -10.36
C ILE A 289 22.50 -18.32 -11.48
N PRO A 290 22.79 -19.02 -12.58
CA PRO A 290 23.45 -18.44 -13.73
C PRO A 290 22.57 -17.39 -14.42
N THR A 291 23.19 -16.48 -15.17
CA THR A 291 22.50 -15.49 -16.01
C THR A 291 21.73 -16.19 -17.13
N ASN A 292 20.49 -16.57 -16.83
CA ASN A 292 19.56 -17.22 -17.75
C ASN A 292 18.17 -16.57 -17.58
N LEU A 293 17.57 -16.17 -18.69
CA LEU A 293 16.31 -15.41 -18.70
C LEU A 293 15.17 -16.16 -17.98
N ILE A 294 15.08 -17.48 -18.15
CA ILE A 294 14.02 -18.29 -17.56
C ILE A 294 14.22 -18.36 -16.04
N LEU A 295 15.43 -18.63 -15.57
CA LEU A 295 15.73 -18.72 -14.14
C LEU A 295 15.55 -17.37 -13.43
N TRP A 296 15.97 -16.27 -14.05
CA TRP A 296 15.78 -14.93 -13.49
C TRP A 296 14.32 -14.47 -13.53
N SER A 297 13.54 -14.90 -14.54
CA SER A 297 12.09 -14.67 -14.57
C SER A 297 11.39 -15.44 -13.46
N ALA A 298 11.76 -16.70 -13.24
CA ALA A 298 11.26 -17.51 -12.12
C ALA A 298 11.61 -16.88 -10.76
N LEU A 299 12.82 -16.35 -10.62
CA LEU A 299 13.23 -15.61 -9.42
C LEU A 299 12.33 -14.40 -9.15
N HIS A 300 12.01 -13.58 -10.15
CA HIS A 300 11.12 -12.42 -9.99
C HIS A 300 9.71 -12.85 -9.57
N ILE A 301 9.21 -13.95 -10.13
CA ILE A 301 7.92 -14.53 -9.75
C ILE A 301 7.95 -15.01 -8.28
N ILE A 302 9.02 -15.70 -7.87
CA ILE A 302 9.22 -16.20 -6.50
C ILE A 302 9.26 -15.06 -5.47
N LEU A 303 10.06 -14.02 -5.74
CA LEU A 303 10.15 -12.84 -4.87
C LEU A 303 8.79 -12.12 -4.79
N SER A 304 8.15 -11.90 -5.94
CA SER A 304 6.82 -11.26 -6.00
C SER A 304 5.77 -12.05 -5.24
N PHE A 305 5.73 -13.37 -5.41
CA PHE A 305 4.75 -14.24 -4.77
C PHE A 305 4.73 -14.05 -3.25
N SER A 306 5.92 -14.01 -2.63
CA SER A 306 6.03 -13.77 -1.20
C SER A 306 5.65 -12.33 -0.83
N ASN A 307 6.26 -11.36 -1.51
CA ASN A 307 6.07 -9.96 -1.18
C ASN A 307 4.60 -9.52 -1.30
N ALA A 308 3.90 -10.01 -2.32
CA ALA A 308 2.50 -9.70 -2.58
C ALA A 308 1.52 -10.21 -1.50
N ALA A 309 1.93 -11.15 -0.65
CA ALA A 309 1.12 -11.65 0.45
C ALA A 309 1.18 -10.77 1.71
N LEU A 310 2.27 -10.01 1.89
CA LEU A 310 2.59 -9.34 3.15
C LEU A 310 1.66 -8.15 3.44
N PHE A 311 1.44 -7.28 2.45
CA PHE A 311 0.54 -6.13 2.60
C PHE A 311 -0.94 -6.54 2.84
N PRO A 312 -1.51 -7.49 2.09
CA PRO A 312 -2.85 -8.00 2.39
C PRO A 312 -2.98 -8.64 3.77
N TYR A 313 -1.96 -9.38 4.21
CA TYR A 313 -1.91 -9.90 5.57
C TYR A 313 -1.91 -8.78 6.62
N MET A 314 -1.13 -7.71 6.42
CA MET A 314 -1.11 -6.53 7.29
C MET A 314 -2.52 -5.91 7.42
N MET A 315 -3.16 -5.65 6.28
CA MET A 315 -4.48 -5.05 6.20
C MET A 315 -5.56 -5.89 6.90
N LEU A 316 -5.55 -7.21 6.68
CA LEU A 316 -6.46 -8.12 7.35
C LEU A 316 -6.21 -8.15 8.86
N SER A 317 -4.94 -8.24 9.26
CA SER A 317 -4.52 -8.36 10.65
C SER A 317 -4.87 -7.13 11.49
N PHE A 318 -4.98 -5.94 10.91
CA PHE A 318 -5.51 -4.78 11.64
C PHE A 318 -6.88 -5.05 12.25
N THR A 319 -7.75 -5.75 11.54
CA THR A 319 -9.09 -6.06 12.03
C THR A 319 -9.11 -7.31 12.90
N LEU A 320 -8.35 -8.35 12.54
CA LEU A 320 -8.32 -9.60 13.31
C LEU A 320 -7.65 -9.46 14.68
N LYS A 321 -6.70 -8.52 14.80
CA LYS A 321 -5.94 -8.29 16.04
C LYS A 321 -6.50 -7.15 16.87
N THR A 322 -7.71 -6.67 16.57
CA THR A 322 -8.32 -5.60 17.34
C THR A 322 -9.73 -5.89 17.83
N SER A 323 -10.07 -5.33 18.99
CA SER A 323 -11.33 -5.59 19.68
C SER A 323 -12.53 -4.86 19.07
N ASN A 324 -12.29 -3.72 18.43
CA ASN A 324 -13.33 -2.87 17.84
C ASN A 324 -12.76 -1.94 16.75
N SER A 325 -13.65 -1.28 15.99
CA SER A 325 -13.25 -0.41 14.87
C SER A 325 -12.39 0.78 15.28
N GLN A 326 -12.57 1.34 16.48
CA GLN A 326 -11.71 2.42 16.97
C GLN A 326 -10.29 1.93 17.20
N ALA A 327 -10.14 0.76 17.84
CA ALA A 327 -8.85 0.11 18.02
C ALA A 327 -8.20 -0.26 16.67
N THR A 328 -8.97 -0.77 15.70
CA THR A 328 -8.51 -1.02 14.33
C THR A 328 -7.93 0.25 13.70
N ALA A 329 -8.62 1.39 13.81
CA ALA A 329 -8.15 2.66 13.27
C ALA A 329 -6.87 3.13 13.99
N GLN A 330 -6.82 3.04 15.32
CA GLN A 330 -5.65 3.45 16.11
C GLN A 330 -4.40 2.62 15.78
N LEU A 331 -4.53 1.29 15.75
CA LEU A 331 -3.44 0.38 15.39
C LEU A 331 -3.00 0.60 13.94
N SER A 332 -3.95 0.68 13.00
CA SER A 332 -3.67 0.96 11.60
C SER A 332 -2.96 2.30 11.40
N GLY A 333 -3.41 3.35 12.08
CA GLY A 333 -2.77 4.67 12.05
C GLY A 333 -1.34 4.64 12.57
N MET A 334 -1.10 3.97 13.70
CA MET A 334 0.25 3.81 14.28
C MET A 334 1.18 3.04 13.34
N VAL A 335 0.75 1.86 12.89
CA VAL A 335 1.56 0.96 12.04
C VAL A 335 1.88 1.61 10.70
N GLN A 336 0.92 2.29 10.07
CA GLN A 336 1.16 2.94 8.77
C GLN A 336 2.03 4.19 8.90
N THR A 337 1.83 5.02 9.93
CA THR A 337 2.70 6.19 10.19
C THR A 337 4.16 5.77 10.34
N GLY A 338 4.43 4.86 11.29
CA GLY A 338 5.79 4.41 11.57
C GLY A 338 6.36 3.53 10.45
N GLY A 339 5.54 2.65 9.89
CA GLY A 339 5.95 1.75 8.82
C GLY A 339 6.37 2.48 7.56
N TYR A 340 5.59 3.46 7.09
CA TYR A 340 5.98 4.24 5.91
C TYR A 340 7.15 5.18 6.16
N LEU A 341 7.33 5.65 7.40
CA LEU A 341 8.55 6.39 7.78
C LEU A 341 9.79 5.51 7.65
N ILE A 342 9.74 4.24 8.10
CA ILE A 342 10.82 3.27 7.92
C ILE A 342 11.03 2.97 6.42
N ALA A 343 9.93 2.78 5.68
CA ALA A 343 9.94 2.45 4.25
C ALA A 343 10.60 3.52 3.38
N ALA A 344 10.42 4.79 3.72
CA ALA A 344 10.94 5.93 2.95
C ALA A 344 12.48 5.89 2.79
N PHE A 345 13.19 5.29 3.75
CA PHE A 345 14.65 5.19 3.70
C PHE A 345 15.16 3.92 2.98
N GLY A 346 14.33 2.88 2.82
CA GLY A 346 14.75 1.58 2.32
C GLY A 346 15.45 1.62 0.96
N PRO A 347 14.75 2.01 -0.11
CA PRO A 347 15.32 2.04 -1.46
C PRO A 347 16.50 3.02 -1.58
N GLY A 348 16.40 4.18 -0.92
CA GLY A 348 17.45 5.20 -0.97
C GLY A 348 18.75 4.75 -0.31
N LEU A 349 18.67 4.17 0.89
CA LEU A 349 19.86 3.68 1.61
C LEU A 349 20.47 2.45 0.94
N LEU A 350 19.64 1.46 0.57
CA LEU A 350 20.12 0.20 0.00
C LEU A 350 20.63 0.38 -1.44
N GLY A 351 20.13 1.38 -2.16
CA GLY A 351 20.60 1.75 -3.50
C GLY A 351 22.08 2.11 -3.59
N TYR A 352 22.67 2.61 -2.49
CA TYR A 352 24.11 2.91 -2.44
C TYR A 352 25.01 1.66 -2.38
N SER A 353 24.44 0.46 -2.31
CA SER A 353 25.20 -0.80 -2.34
C SER A 353 26.15 -0.87 -3.54
N TYR A 354 25.65 -0.63 -4.76
CA TYR A 354 26.48 -0.77 -5.95
C TYR A 354 27.54 0.34 -6.11
N PRO A 355 27.21 1.65 -5.95
CA PRO A 355 28.23 2.71 -6.02
C PRO A 355 29.36 2.59 -5.00
N ILE A 356 29.08 2.10 -3.78
CA ILE A 356 30.08 2.01 -2.70
C ILE A 356 30.90 0.72 -2.78
N PHE A 357 30.25 -0.42 -3.05
CA PHE A 357 30.88 -1.74 -2.95
C PHE A 357 31.17 -2.39 -4.31
N GLY A 358 30.73 -1.78 -5.41
CA GLY A 358 30.85 -2.33 -6.77
C GLY A 358 29.97 -3.55 -7.04
N ASN A 359 29.09 -3.93 -6.11
CA ASN A 359 28.19 -5.07 -6.23
C ASN A 359 26.92 -4.92 -5.36
N TRP A 360 25.93 -5.79 -5.60
CA TRP A 360 24.63 -5.76 -4.92
C TRP A 360 24.54 -6.67 -3.69
N MET A 361 25.62 -7.35 -3.29
CA MET A 361 25.59 -8.27 -2.15
C MET A 361 25.16 -7.60 -0.84
N PRO A 362 25.62 -6.38 -0.48
CA PRO A 362 25.13 -5.69 0.72
C PRO A 362 23.61 -5.47 0.71
N LEU A 363 23.03 -5.10 -0.45
CA LEU A 363 21.57 -4.98 -0.60
C LEU A 363 20.87 -6.32 -0.39
N ILE A 364 21.36 -7.39 -1.04
CA ILE A 364 20.75 -8.74 -0.93
C ILE A 364 20.80 -9.24 0.53
N LEU A 365 21.93 -9.07 1.21
CA LEU A 365 22.08 -9.44 2.63
C LEU A 365 21.18 -8.60 3.53
N ALA A 366 21.07 -7.29 3.26
CA ALA A 366 20.16 -6.42 4.00
C ALA A 366 18.69 -6.86 3.84
N LEU A 367 18.25 -7.22 2.62
CA LEU A 367 16.91 -7.75 2.37
C LEU A 367 16.67 -9.10 3.07
N ALA A 368 17.70 -9.96 3.16
CA ALA A 368 17.62 -11.20 3.91
C ALA A 368 17.43 -10.94 5.42
N ILE A 369 18.18 -9.99 5.99
CA ILE A 369 18.04 -9.57 7.39
C ILE A 369 16.65 -8.96 7.65
N VAL A 370 16.19 -8.08 6.75
CA VAL A 370 14.84 -7.49 6.80
C VAL A 370 13.78 -8.59 6.80
N THR A 371 13.93 -9.61 5.95
CA THR A 371 13.00 -10.74 5.87
C THR A 371 13.00 -11.57 7.15
N LEU A 372 14.17 -11.88 7.72
CA LEU A 372 14.27 -12.62 8.99
C LEU A 372 13.67 -11.83 10.16
N ALA A 373 13.94 -10.53 10.25
CA ALA A 373 13.34 -9.67 11.26
C ALA A 373 11.81 -9.58 11.09
N MET A 374 11.33 -9.51 9.85
CA MET A 374 9.90 -9.54 9.54
C MET A 374 9.25 -10.88 9.97
N MET A 375 9.88 -12.01 9.69
CA MET A 375 9.41 -13.33 10.15
C MET A 375 9.30 -13.39 11.68
N TRP A 376 10.27 -12.85 12.40
CA TRP A 376 10.20 -12.74 13.85
C TRP A 376 9.00 -11.90 14.32
N THR A 377 8.74 -10.76 13.67
CA THR A 377 7.57 -9.94 14.01
C THR A 377 6.24 -10.65 13.75
N ILE A 378 6.13 -11.46 12.69
CA ILE A 378 4.94 -12.30 12.44
C ILE A 378 4.68 -13.23 13.64
N VAL A 379 5.73 -13.87 14.19
CA VAL A 379 5.59 -14.73 15.38
C VAL A 379 5.07 -13.95 16.58
N LEU A 380 5.57 -12.73 16.80
CA LEU A 380 5.12 -11.88 17.91
C LEU A 380 3.66 -11.43 17.75
N ILE A 381 3.26 -11.02 16.53
CA ILE A 381 1.89 -10.61 16.21
C ILE A 381 0.92 -11.78 16.38
N GLU A 382 1.31 -12.99 15.96
CA GLU A 382 0.45 -14.16 16.00
C GLU A 382 0.34 -14.85 17.36
N LYS A 383 1.22 -14.53 18.32
CA LYS A 383 1.06 -14.96 19.71
C LYS A 383 -0.15 -14.32 20.38
N GLU A 384 -0.42 -13.06 20.08
CA GLU A 384 -1.52 -12.29 20.66
C GLU A 384 -2.85 -12.59 19.97
N ASP A 385 -3.91 -12.83 20.74
CA ASP A 385 -5.27 -12.92 20.18
C ASP A 385 -5.80 -11.53 19.82
N ILE A 386 -5.58 -10.54 20.70
CA ILE A 386 -5.97 -9.15 20.53
C ILE A 386 -4.80 -8.27 20.96
N ILE A 387 -4.39 -7.33 20.10
CA ILE A 387 -3.34 -6.34 20.37
C ILE A 387 -3.93 -5.09 21.02
N LEU A 388 -5.12 -4.66 20.59
CA LEU A 388 -5.83 -3.46 21.05
C LEU A 388 -7.34 -3.63 20.87
#